data_AF-A0A060SQH9-F1
#
_entry.id   AF-A0A060SQH9-F1
#
_cell.length_a   1.000
_cell.length_b   1.000
_cell.length_c   1.000
_cell.angle_alpha   90.00
_cell.angle_beta   90.00
_cell.angle_gamma   90.00
#
_symmetry.space_group_name_H-M   'P 1'
#
loop_
_entity.id
_entity.type
_entity.pdbx_description
1 polymer ?
#
loop_
_entity_poly.entity_id
_entity_poly.type
_entity_poly.pdbx_seq_one_letter_code
_entity_poly.pdbx_strand_id
1 'polypeptide(L)'
;MISSFDIQDLYQQPIQKLVNFVIKAYEDNPNMNLEVFVHKADVLTEEYKFENFREIQQRVSSELAFINFEYEQIPINFQLTSIYDHSLHDAFSRVLHKLIDSLPYLEDLLNVFCANSQASKAFLFDTASRLYVATDASPVDPPTHNLCSDYLQTLNAFGPLYKGPM
;
A
#
# COMPACT_ATOMS: atom_id res chain seq x y z
N MET A 1 -2.57 -10.52 1.05
CA MET A 1 -2.97 -10.61 2.49
C MET A 1 -2.24 -9.52 3.26
N ILE A 2 -2.86 -8.84 4.25
CA ILE A 2 -2.31 -7.65 4.90
C ILE A 2 -2.06 -7.91 6.39
N SER A 3 -0.83 -7.74 6.86
CA SER A 3 -0.46 -7.79 8.28
C SER A 3 0.15 -6.45 8.72
N SER A 4 -0.36 -5.86 9.81
CA SER A 4 0.15 -4.61 10.38
C SER A 4 1.10 -4.85 11.56
N PHE A 5 2.31 -4.29 11.51
CA PHE A 5 3.29 -4.30 12.61
C PHE A 5 3.35 -2.97 13.33
N ASP A 6 3.31 -2.96 14.65
CA ASP A 6 3.64 -1.77 15.43
C ASP A 6 5.16 -1.64 15.56
N ILE A 7 5.71 -0.51 15.17
CA ILE A 7 7.16 -0.28 15.14
C ILE A 7 7.77 -0.11 16.55
N GLN A 8 6.94 -0.01 17.60
CA GLN A 8 7.40 0.11 18.99
C GLN A 8 7.45 -1.21 19.76
N ASP A 9 6.86 -2.28 19.23
CA ASP A 9 6.84 -3.57 19.94
C ASP A 9 8.20 -4.26 19.88
N LEU A 10 8.53 -5.01 20.94
CA LEU A 10 9.68 -5.93 20.97
C LEU A 10 9.60 -6.87 19.77
N TYR A 11 10.42 -6.60 18.75
CA TYR A 11 10.33 -7.17 17.39
C TYR A 11 10.28 -8.70 17.32
N GLN A 12 10.75 -9.43 18.33
CA GLN A 12 10.85 -10.89 18.27
C GLN A 12 9.50 -11.60 18.15
N GLN A 13 8.53 -11.30 19.01
CA GLN A 13 7.25 -12.01 18.96
C GLN A 13 6.40 -11.68 17.71
N PRO A 14 6.30 -10.41 17.28
CA PRO A 14 5.59 -10.08 16.06
C PRO A 14 6.25 -10.73 14.82
N ILE A 15 7.57 -10.67 14.69
CA ILE A 15 8.29 -11.28 13.55
C ILE A 15 8.05 -12.80 13.49
N GLN A 16 8.14 -13.50 14.63
CA GLN A 16 7.86 -14.94 14.64
C GLN A 16 6.43 -15.27 14.22
N LYS A 17 5.44 -14.48 14.67
CA LYS A 17 4.05 -14.64 14.22
C LYS A 17 3.91 -14.38 12.72
N LEU A 18 4.62 -13.38 12.18
CA LEU A 18 4.64 -13.09 10.75
C LEU A 18 5.16 -14.29 9.95
N VAL A 19 6.33 -14.79 10.33
CA VAL A 19 7.02 -15.89 9.64
C VAL A 19 6.13 -17.13 9.62
N ASN A 20 5.58 -17.53 10.77
CA ASN A 20 4.67 -18.67 10.86
C ASN A 20 3.44 -18.51 9.97
N PHE A 21 2.92 -17.29 9.88
CA PHE A 21 1.74 -16.99 9.06
C PHE A 21 2.07 -16.99 7.57
N VAL A 22 3.20 -16.40 7.17
CA VAL A 22 3.70 -16.40 5.78
C VAL A 22 3.90 -17.83 5.30
N ILE A 23 4.53 -18.69 6.10
CA ILE A 23 4.77 -20.10 5.75
C ILE A 23 3.44 -20.81 5.50
N LYS A 24 2.51 -20.71 6.47
CA LYS A 24 1.22 -21.38 6.35
C LYS A 24 0.42 -20.89 5.13
N ALA A 25 0.47 -19.60 4.86
CA ALA A 25 -0.24 -19.03 3.73
C ALA A 25 0.40 -19.40 2.38
N TYR A 26 1.73 -19.55 2.34
CA TYR A 26 2.47 -20.01 1.17
C TYR A 26 2.24 -21.50 0.88
N GLU A 27 2.19 -22.34 1.92
CA GLU A 27 1.86 -23.77 1.79
C GLU A 27 0.45 -23.98 1.22
N ASP A 28 -0.52 -23.16 1.62
CA ASP A 28 -1.89 -23.24 1.12
C ASP A 28 -2.04 -22.65 -0.30
N ASN A 29 -1.36 -21.54 -0.61
CA ASN A 29 -1.39 -20.90 -1.94
C ASN A 29 -0.07 -20.20 -2.29
N PRO A 30 0.82 -20.87 -3.05
CA PRO A 30 2.13 -20.31 -3.43
C PRO A 30 2.07 -19.06 -4.31
N ASN A 31 0.98 -18.88 -5.06
CA ASN A 31 0.79 -17.76 -5.98
C ASN A 31 0.19 -16.51 -5.30
N MET A 32 -0.02 -16.55 -3.97
CA MET A 32 -0.65 -15.44 -3.27
C MET A 32 0.31 -14.28 -3.05
N ASN A 33 -0.14 -13.06 -3.36
CA ASN A 33 0.60 -11.83 -3.06
C ASN A 33 0.63 -11.55 -1.54
N LEU A 34 1.83 -11.48 -0.98
CA LEU A 34 2.09 -11.18 0.42
C LEU A 34 2.54 -9.72 0.58
N GLU A 35 1.78 -8.98 1.39
CA GLU A 35 1.96 -7.54 1.61
C GLU A 35 2.02 -7.28 3.11
N VAL A 36 3.15 -6.76 3.57
CA VAL A 36 3.42 -6.49 4.98
C VAL A 36 3.49 -4.99 5.19
N PHE A 37 2.59 -4.48 6.03
CA PHE A 37 2.56 -3.08 6.41
C PHE A 37 3.29 -2.89 7.74
N VAL A 38 4.44 -2.23 7.68
CA VAL A 38 5.14 -1.75 8.87
C VAL A 38 4.48 -0.44 9.27
N HIS A 39 3.63 -0.50 10.29
CA HIS A 39 2.68 0.53 10.65
C HIS A 39 3.21 1.45 11.77
N LYS A 40 2.55 2.61 11.95
CA LYS A 40 2.96 3.70 12.85
C LYS A 40 4.36 4.24 12.58
N ALA A 41 4.75 4.27 11.30
CA ALA A 41 6.05 4.76 10.88
C ALA A 41 6.27 6.24 11.23
N ASP A 42 5.22 7.00 11.55
CA ASP A 42 5.25 8.42 11.94
C ASP A 42 5.97 8.71 13.25
N VAL A 43 6.05 7.73 14.17
CA VAL A 43 6.60 7.98 15.51
C VAL A 43 8.13 8.02 15.53
N LEU A 44 8.77 7.50 14.49
CA LEU A 44 10.23 7.50 14.37
C LEU A 44 10.72 8.72 13.55
N THR A 45 11.95 9.14 13.80
CA THR A 45 12.67 10.06 12.91
C THR A 45 13.08 9.35 11.62
N GLU A 46 13.24 10.09 10.51
CA GLU A 46 13.48 9.48 9.18
C GLU A 46 14.68 8.52 9.16
N GLU A 47 15.79 8.90 9.78
CA GLU A 47 17.00 8.06 9.86
C GLU A 47 16.69 6.69 10.50
N TYR A 48 15.95 6.70 11.62
CA TYR A 48 15.56 5.49 12.33
C TYR A 48 14.49 4.70 11.58
N LYS A 49 13.60 5.33 10.80
CA LYS A 49 12.60 4.62 9.99
C LYS A 49 13.26 3.65 9.01
N PHE A 50 14.24 4.13 8.24
CA PHE A 50 14.89 3.31 7.22
C PHE A 50 15.74 2.19 7.83
N GLU A 51 16.44 2.47 8.93
CA GLU A 51 17.21 1.44 9.63
C GLU A 51 16.31 0.34 10.20
N ASN A 52 15.25 0.70 10.95
CA ASN A 52 14.32 -0.28 11.51
C ASN A 52 13.59 -1.05 10.41
N PHE A 53 13.18 -0.38 9.33
CA PHE A 53 12.53 -1.02 8.19
C PHE A 53 13.43 -2.07 7.53
N ARG A 54 14.71 -1.73 7.29
CA ARG A 54 15.69 -2.66 6.74
C ARG A 54 15.96 -3.83 7.69
N GLU A 55 16.05 -3.55 8.98
CA GLU A 55 16.24 -4.58 10.00
C GLU A 55 15.08 -5.58 10.04
N ILE A 56 13.83 -5.09 9.99
CA ILE A 56 12.63 -5.95 9.94
C ILE A 56 12.67 -6.85 8.70
N GLN A 57 12.94 -6.29 7.52
CA GLN A 57 13.06 -7.07 6.28
C GLN A 57 14.12 -8.16 6.40
N GLN A 58 15.32 -7.80 6.86
CA GLN A 58 16.43 -8.74 7.02
C GLN A 58 16.12 -9.85 8.02
N ARG A 59 15.51 -9.51 9.17
CA ARG A 59 15.12 -10.51 10.18
C ARG A 59 14.08 -11.48 9.64
N VAL A 60 13.04 -10.98 8.97
CA VAL A 60 11.99 -11.85 8.39
C VAL A 60 12.59 -12.80 7.34
N SER A 61 13.42 -12.29 6.43
CA SER A 61 14.10 -13.12 5.44
C SER A 61 15.05 -14.14 6.08
N SER A 62 15.80 -13.75 7.11
CA SER A 62 16.72 -14.65 7.81
C SER A 62 16.00 -15.78 8.54
N GLU A 63 14.89 -15.48 9.22
CA GLU A 63 14.07 -16.48 9.92
C GLU A 63 13.40 -17.46 8.94
N LEU A 64 12.92 -16.96 7.79
CA LEU A 64 12.38 -17.82 6.73
C LEU A 64 13.45 -18.77 6.18
N ALA A 65 14.64 -18.25 5.86
CA ALA A 65 15.77 -19.03 5.35
C ALA A 65 16.28 -20.07 6.36
N PHE A 66 16.21 -19.77 7.66
CA PHE A 66 16.58 -20.71 8.73
C PHE A 66 15.64 -21.92 8.78
N ILE A 67 14.34 -21.73 8.50
CA ILE A 67 13.35 -22.80 8.50
C ILE A 67 13.47 -23.67 7.25
N ASN A 68 13.49 -23.04 6.06
CA ASN A 68 13.73 -23.72 4.79
C ASN A 68 14.31 -22.74 3.77
N PHE A 69 15.33 -23.16 3.03
CA PHE A 69 15.96 -22.36 1.99
C PHE A 69 14.98 -21.97 0.87
N GLU A 70 13.96 -22.79 0.60
CA GLU A 70 12.92 -22.47 -0.38
C GLU A 70 12.06 -21.27 0.03
N TYR A 71 11.92 -21.01 1.34
CA TYR A 71 11.13 -19.90 1.85
C TYR A 71 11.82 -18.53 1.71
N GLU A 72 13.13 -18.52 1.43
CA GLU A 72 13.87 -17.30 1.11
C GLU A 72 13.39 -16.67 -0.21
N GLN A 73 12.87 -17.49 -1.13
CA GLN A 73 12.40 -17.03 -2.45
C GLN A 73 10.96 -16.51 -2.45
N ILE A 74 10.27 -16.53 -1.30
CA ILE A 74 8.88 -16.06 -1.20
C ILE A 74 8.86 -14.53 -1.46
N PRO A 75 8.10 -14.05 -2.47
CA PRO A 75 8.04 -12.63 -2.77
C PRO A 75 7.15 -11.90 -1.75
N ILE A 76 7.77 -11.29 -0.75
CA ILE A 76 7.10 -10.48 0.28
C ILE A 76 7.37 -9.00 0.00
N ASN A 77 6.31 -8.22 -0.18
CA ASN A 77 6.41 -6.77 -0.32
C ASN A 77 6.20 -6.10 1.02
N PHE A 78 7.15 -5.23 1.42
CA PHE A 78 7.06 -4.46 2.65
C PHE A 78 6.78 -3.00 2.33
N GLN A 79 5.90 -2.37 3.10
CA GLN A 79 5.53 -0.97 2.94
C GLN A 79 5.45 -0.29 4.30
N LEU A 80 6.00 0.92 4.41
CA LEU A 80 5.83 1.76 5.59
C LEU A 80 4.48 2.47 5.51
N THR A 81 3.71 2.43 6.59
CA THR A 81 2.39 3.06 6.63
C THR A 81 2.15 3.85 7.91
N SER A 82 1.38 4.93 7.82
CA SER A 82 0.85 5.68 8.95
C SER A 82 -0.58 6.14 8.67
N ILE A 83 -1.38 6.28 9.73
CA ILE A 83 -2.73 6.88 9.64
C ILE A 83 -2.69 8.41 9.55
N TYR A 84 -1.53 9.02 9.84
CA TYR A 84 -1.37 10.48 9.89
C TYR A 84 -0.90 11.08 8.58
N ASP A 85 -0.52 10.24 7.60
CA ASP A 85 -0.10 10.66 6.28
C ASP A 85 -0.87 9.88 5.19
N HIS A 86 -0.49 10.10 3.93
CA HIS A 86 -1.11 9.46 2.77
C HIS A 86 -0.60 8.04 2.50
N SER A 87 0.43 7.58 3.23
CA SER A 87 1.13 6.32 2.93
C SER A 87 0.23 5.10 3.08
N LEU A 88 -0.71 5.11 4.04
CA LEU A 88 -1.66 4.02 4.21
C LEU A 88 -2.57 3.88 2.98
N HIS A 89 -3.15 4.98 2.50
CA HIS A 89 -4.03 4.96 1.33
C HIS A 89 -3.26 4.59 0.06
N ASP A 90 -2.03 5.09 -0.11
CA ASP A 90 -1.17 4.69 -1.24
C ASP A 90 -0.86 3.18 -1.20
N ALA A 91 -0.48 2.67 -0.02
CA ALA A 91 -0.18 1.26 0.16
C ALA A 91 -1.38 0.36 -0.17
N PHE A 92 -2.56 0.71 0.35
CA PHE A 92 -3.79 -0.01 0.03
C PHE A 92 -4.17 0.08 -1.44
N SER A 93 -3.95 1.22 -2.10
CA SER A 93 -4.22 1.38 -3.54
C SER A 93 -3.32 0.47 -4.37
N ARG A 94 -2.03 0.33 -4.02
CA ARG A 94 -1.11 -0.62 -4.65
C ARG A 94 -1.51 -2.08 -4.44
N VAL A 95 -2.00 -2.42 -3.24
CA VAL A 95 -2.54 -3.76 -2.99
C VAL A 95 -3.79 -4.00 -3.84
N LEU A 96 -4.67 -3.01 -3.92
CA LEU A 96 -5.89 -3.08 -4.73
C LEU A 96 -5.57 -3.29 -6.21
N HIS A 97 -4.59 -2.58 -6.76
CA HIS A 97 -4.14 -2.75 -8.15
C HIS A 97 -3.76 -4.21 -8.47
N LYS A 98 -3.12 -4.91 -7.53
CA LYS A 98 -2.73 -6.33 -7.69
C LYS A 98 -3.90 -7.30 -7.63
N LEU A 99 -5.09 -6.85 -7.22
CA LEU A 99 -6.31 -7.66 -7.13
C LEU A 99 -7.28 -7.41 -8.29
N ILE A 100 -7.06 -6.38 -9.10
CA ILE A 100 -7.94 -6.00 -10.21
C ILE A 100 -7.36 -6.58 -11.51
N ASP A 101 -7.93 -7.68 -11.99
CA ASP A 101 -7.51 -8.32 -13.24
C ASP A 101 -7.69 -7.40 -14.47
N SER A 102 -8.68 -6.51 -14.41
CA SER A 102 -9.00 -5.57 -15.49
C SER A 102 -8.23 -4.25 -15.43
N LEU A 103 -7.23 -4.13 -14.54
CA LEU A 103 -6.48 -2.89 -14.36
C LEU A 103 -5.85 -2.37 -15.65
N PRO A 104 -5.22 -3.20 -16.52
CA PRO A 104 -4.61 -2.71 -17.76
C PRO A 104 -5.59 -1.98 -18.67
N TYR A 105 -6.85 -2.44 -18.74
CA TYR A 105 -7.89 -1.78 -19.53
C TYR A 105 -8.26 -0.40 -18.96
N LEU A 106 -8.29 -0.25 -17.63
CA LEU A 106 -8.56 1.03 -16.99
C LEU A 106 -7.40 2.00 -17.21
N GLU A 107 -6.16 1.53 -17.11
CA GLU A 107 -4.96 2.33 -17.40
C GLU A 107 -4.96 2.80 -18.86
N ASP A 108 -5.30 1.94 -19.81
CA ASP A 108 -5.42 2.30 -21.23
C ASP A 108 -6.50 3.36 -21.48
N LEU A 109 -7.65 3.24 -20.82
CA LEU A 109 -8.70 4.26 -20.89
C LEU A 109 -8.23 5.61 -20.34
N LEU A 110 -7.50 5.62 -19.23
CA LEU A 110 -6.91 6.83 -18.65
C LEU A 110 -5.83 7.43 -19.56
N ASN A 111 -5.02 6.60 -20.21
CA ASN A 111 -4.02 7.03 -21.19
C ASN A 111 -4.68 7.72 -22.38
N VAL A 112 -5.74 7.13 -22.94
CA VAL A 112 -6.53 7.73 -24.02
C VAL A 112 -7.16 9.04 -23.56
N PHE A 113 -7.68 9.09 -22.33
CA PHE A 113 -8.23 10.33 -21.77
C PHE A 113 -7.17 11.44 -21.71
N CYS A 114 -6.02 11.18 -21.07
CA CYS A 114 -4.94 12.16 -20.94
C CYS A 114 -4.44 12.67 -22.30
N ALA A 115 -4.28 11.77 -23.27
CA ALA A 115 -3.82 12.12 -24.61
C ALA A 115 -4.79 13.06 -25.35
N ASN A 116 -6.10 12.91 -25.15
CA ASN A 116 -7.12 13.71 -25.82
C ASN A 116 -7.49 14.99 -25.05
N SER A 117 -7.33 15.01 -23.73
CA SER A 117 -7.72 16.14 -22.88
C SER A 117 -6.56 17.07 -22.52
N GLN A 118 -5.32 16.73 -22.89
CA GLN A 118 -4.09 17.40 -22.45
C GLN A 118 -3.94 17.42 -20.92
N ALA A 119 -4.50 16.42 -20.22
CA ALA A 119 -4.27 16.25 -18.79
C ALA A 119 -2.85 15.72 -18.56
N SER A 120 -2.12 16.34 -17.63
CA SER A 120 -0.76 15.92 -17.28
C SER A 120 -0.70 14.65 -16.44
N LYS A 121 -1.76 14.39 -15.66
CA LYS A 121 -1.91 13.21 -14.79
C LYS A 121 -3.39 12.93 -14.57
N ALA A 122 -3.78 11.66 -14.48
CA ALA A 122 -5.14 11.26 -14.14
C ALA A 122 -5.15 10.14 -13.10
N PHE A 123 -6.08 10.26 -12.16
CA PHE A 123 -6.34 9.25 -11.14
C PHE A 123 -7.83 8.91 -11.12
N LEU A 124 -8.14 7.63 -11.01
CA LEU A 124 -9.49 7.14 -10.78
C LEU A 124 -9.62 6.72 -9.32
N PHE A 125 -10.38 7.47 -8.53
CA PHE A 125 -10.56 7.21 -7.10
C PHE A 125 -11.91 6.57 -6.79
N ASP A 126 -11.94 5.66 -5.82
CA ASP A 126 -13.16 5.37 -5.07
C ASP A 126 -13.38 6.49 -4.03
N THR A 127 -14.55 7.13 -4.07
CA THR A 127 -14.83 8.31 -3.26
C THR A 127 -15.01 7.98 -1.79
N ALA A 128 -15.52 6.80 -1.46
CA ALA A 128 -15.76 6.40 -0.07
C ALA A 128 -14.45 6.03 0.64
N SER A 129 -13.66 5.14 0.06
CA SER A 129 -12.38 4.69 0.65
C SER A 129 -11.22 5.65 0.40
N ARG A 130 -11.33 6.54 -0.60
CA ARG A 130 -10.26 7.43 -1.07
C ARG A 130 -9.04 6.68 -1.63
N LEU A 131 -9.20 5.41 -1.98
CA LEU A 131 -8.17 4.64 -2.68
C LEU A 131 -8.23 4.96 -4.16
N TYR A 132 -7.08 5.12 -4.81
CA TYR A 132 -7.04 5.17 -6.26
C TYR A 132 -7.06 3.74 -6.81
N VAL A 133 -8.00 3.51 -7.71
CA VAL A 133 -8.29 2.22 -8.36
C VAL A 133 -7.42 2.02 -9.60
N ALA A 134 -7.11 3.12 -10.29
CA ALA A 134 -6.24 3.14 -11.46
C ALA A 134 -5.63 4.54 -11.66
N THR A 135 -4.53 4.61 -12.40
CA THR A 135 -3.89 5.87 -12.83
C THR A 135 -3.34 5.70 -14.24
N ASP A 136 -3.11 6.80 -14.97
CA ASP A 136 -2.44 6.74 -16.26
C ASP A 136 -0.97 6.27 -16.12
N ALA A 137 -0.36 5.87 -17.23
CA ALA A 137 0.97 5.25 -17.27
C ALA A 137 2.14 6.17 -16.86
N SER A 138 1.91 7.48 -16.69
CA SER A 138 2.95 8.36 -16.16
C SER A 138 3.29 8.01 -14.70
N PRO A 139 4.55 8.20 -14.26
CA PRO A 139 4.93 7.89 -12.89
C PRO A 139 4.10 8.68 -11.88
N VAL A 140 3.70 8.01 -10.79
CA VAL A 140 2.97 8.64 -9.69
C VAL A 140 3.94 9.46 -8.85
N ASP A 141 3.82 10.77 -8.94
CA ASP A 141 4.50 11.73 -8.08
C ASP A 141 3.75 11.87 -6.74
N PRO A 142 4.39 11.56 -5.57
CA PRO A 142 3.71 11.57 -4.29
C PRO A 142 3.05 12.93 -3.92
N PRO A 143 3.69 14.09 -4.13
CA PRO A 143 3.05 15.40 -3.96
C PRO A 143 1.76 15.54 -4.78
N THR A 144 1.78 15.13 -6.04
CA THR A 144 0.59 15.21 -6.92
C THR A 144 -0.54 14.31 -6.42
N HIS A 145 -0.22 13.07 -6.02
CA HIS A 145 -1.19 12.15 -5.43
C HIS A 145 -1.82 12.73 -4.15
N ASN A 146 -0.98 13.26 -3.25
CA ASN A 146 -1.44 13.78 -1.96
C ASN A 146 -2.39 14.96 -2.16
N LEU A 147 -2.10 15.86 -3.11
CA LEU A 147 -2.98 16.97 -3.47
C LEU A 147 -4.36 16.48 -3.96
N CYS A 148 -4.39 15.46 -4.84
CA CYS A 148 -5.65 14.88 -5.32
C CYS A 148 -6.45 14.22 -4.19
N SER A 149 -5.78 13.49 -3.30
CA SER A 149 -6.40 12.87 -2.13
C SER A 149 -7.01 13.91 -1.17
N ASP A 150 -6.28 14.99 -0.89
CA ASP A 150 -6.75 16.08 -0.02
C ASP A 150 -7.93 16.84 -0.64
N TYR A 151 -7.89 17.03 -1.97
CA TYR A 151 -9.00 17.61 -2.71
C TYR A 151 -10.26 16.74 -2.60
N LEU A 152 -10.14 15.42 -2.76
CA LEU A 152 -11.25 14.49 -2.62
C LEU A 152 -11.80 14.47 -1.17
N GLN A 153 -10.93 14.50 -0.16
CA GLN A 153 -11.34 14.64 1.23
C GLN A 153 -12.13 15.93 1.46
N THR A 154 -11.67 17.03 0.88
CA THR A 154 -12.36 18.33 0.94
C THR A 154 -13.75 18.22 0.30
N LEU A 155 -13.84 17.68 -0.91
CA LEU A 155 -15.13 17.47 -1.59
C LEU A 155 -16.10 16.61 -0.78
N ASN A 156 -15.61 15.54 -0.14
CA ASN A 156 -16.44 14.68 0.71
C ASN A 156 -16.89 15.38 2.00
N ALA A 157 -16.08 16.26 2.57
CA ALA A 157 -16.46 17.04 3.74
C ALA A 157 -17.48 18.14 3.41
N PHE A 158 -17.29 18.85 2.28
CA PHE A 158 -18.16 19.96 1.90
C PHE A 158 -19.41 19.53 1.14
N GLY A 159 -19.34 18.49 0.31
CA GLY A 159 -20.45 18.03 -0.54
C GLY A 159 -21.77 17.82 0.20
N PRO A 160 -21.78 17.14 1.36
CA PRO A 160 -22.99 16.96 2.17
C PRO A 160 -23.56 18.27 2.73
N LEU A 161 -22.73 19.30 3.00
CA LEU A 161 -23.19 20.57 3.57
C LEU A 161 -24.07 21.37 2.60
N TYR A 162 -23.89 21.16 1.29
CA TYR A 162 -24.65 21.84 0.25
C TYR A 162 -25.71 20.96 -0.41
N LYS A 163 -25.81 19.68 -0.03
CA LYS A 163 -26.97 18.86 -0.36
C LYS A 163 -28.11 19.34 0.53
N GLY A 164 -29.03 20.12 -0.05
CA GLY A 164 -30.28 20.48 0.61
C GLY A 164 -31.02 19.25 1.12
N PRO A 165 -31.91 19.39 2.11
CA PRO A 165 -32.69 18.25 2.59
C PRO A 165 -33.48 17.67 1.41
N MET A 166 -33.19 16.42 1.05
CA MET A 166 -34.07 15.64 0.16
C MET A 166 -35.36 15.29 0.90
#